data_AF-A0A934K3Q2-F1
#
_entry.id   AF-A0A934K3Q2-F1
#
_cell.length_a   1.000
_cell.length_b   1.000
_cell.length_c   1.000
_cell.angle_alpha   90.00
_cell.angle_beta   90.00
_cell.angle_gamma   90.00
#
_symmetry.space_group_name_H-M   'P 1'
#
loop_
_entity.id
_entity.type
_entity.pdbx_description
1 polymer ?
#
loop_
_entity_poly.entity_id
_entity_poly.type
_entity_poly.pdbx_seq_one_letter_code
_entity_poly.pdbx_strand_id
1 'polypeptide(L)'
;MSATSKAPDPTAAEGRSLGYFLCWAIVFADIGTSVYYTPGILYHQAGVHAALFVCMTLVVFILLTIKYAEVAIRYPEGGGVVTVASRAIHAIAGLVGGLFILVDYFLTSALSALSGVIYLSVLLPALGPVVVPVTVLAISALGGLNLMGVSPAPGPAP
;
A
#
# COMPACT_ATOMS: atom_id res chain seq x y z
N MET A 1 -17.67 48.45 -18.86
CA MET A 1 -16.60 47.84 -18.04
C MET A 1 -17.03 46.42 -17.69
N SER A 2 -16.80 45.45 -18.58
CA SER A 2 -17.06 44.03 -18.29
C SER A 2 -15.79 43.40 -17.77
N ALA A 3 -15.80 43.00 -16.49
CA ALA A 3 -14.75 42.17 -15.92
C ALA A 3 -14.87 40.77 -16.53
N THR A 4 -14.01 40.47 -17.51
CA THR A 4 -13.85 39.13 -18.05
C THR A 4 -13.20 38.26 -16.99
N SER A 5 -14.02 37.45 -16.31
CA SER A 5 -13.56 36.39 -15.41
C SER A 5 -12.64 35.44 -16.19
N LYS A 6 -11.34 35.50 -15.92
CA LYS A 6 -10.35 34.56 -16.46
C LYS A 6 -10.75 33.15 -16.03
N ALA A 7 -11.11 32.30 -16.99
CA ALA A 7 -11.33 30.88 -16.75
C ALA A 7 -10.06 30.26 -16.13
N PRO A 8 -10.16 29.28 -15.23
CA PRO A 8 -8.99 28.62 -14.69
C PRO A 8 -8.27 27.90 -15.83
N ASP A 9 -6.96 28.16 -15.97
CA ASP A 9 -6.10 27.49 -16.94
C ASP A 9 -6.17 25.95 -16.72
N PRO A 10 -6.54 25.16 -17.75
CA PRO A 10 -6.70 23.69 -17.63
C PRO A 10 -5.38 22.93 -17.48
N THR A 11 -4.25 23.62 -17.38
CA THR A 11 -2.89 23.06 -17.32
C THR A 11 -2.27 23.07 -15.91
N ALA A 12 -2.98 23.55 -14.89
CA ALA A 12 -2.47 23.57 -13.51
C ALA A 12 -2.57 22.22 -12.76
N ALA A 13 -3.12 21.18 -13.40
CA ALA A 13 -3.30 19.85 -12.83
C ALA A 13 -2.45 18.78 -13.54
N GLU A 14 -1.28 19.13 -14.05
CA GLU A 14 -0.28 18.14 -14.44
C GLU A 14 0.35 17.56 -13.16
N GLY A 15 -0.46 16.79 -12.45
CA GLY A 15 -0.06 16.04 -11.27
C GLY A 15 1.10 15.15 -11.66
N ARG A 16 2.24 15.36 -11.00
CA ARG A 16 3.49 14.61 -11.18
C ARG A 16 3.17 13.12 -11.34
N SER A 17 3.24 12.62 -12.57
CA SER A 17 3.03 11.19 -12.80
C SER A 17 4.15 10.45 -12.10
N LEU A 18 3.77 9.53 -11.22
CA LEU A 18 4.74 8.72 -10.53
C LEU A 18 5.33 7.77 -11.57
N GLY A 19 6.63 7.94 -11.89
CA GLY A 19 7.28 7.10 -12.89
C GLY A 19 7.13 5.62 -12.55
N TYR A 20 7.05 4.75 -13.57
CA TYR A 20 6.80 3.31 -13.40
C TYR A 20 7.72 2.64 -12.37
N PHE A 21 8.98 3.07 -12.31
CA PHE A 21 9.95 2.59 -11.33
C PHE A 21 9.55 2.90 -9.88
N LEU A 22 9.05 4.11 -9.62
CA LEU A 22 8.64 4.53 -8.29
C LEU A 22 7.34 3.85 -7.87
N CYS A 23 6.39 3.68 -8.80
CA CYS A 23 5.19 2.87 -8.58
C CYS A 23 5.55 1.43 -8.20
N TRP A 24 6.45 0.81 -8.97
CA TRP A 24 6.94 -0.52 -8.67
C TRP A 24 7.63 -0.59 -7.30
N ALA A 25 8.49 0.38 -6.97
CA ALA A 25 9.20 0.41 -5.70
C ALA A 25 8.24 0.51 -4.50
N ILE A 26 7.18 1.32 -4.59
CA ILE A 26 6.19 1.46 -3.52
C ILE A 26 5.39 0.17 -3.34
N VAL A 27 4.89 -0.41 -4.44
CA VAL A 27 4.12 -1.67 -4.38
C VAL A 27 4.99 -2.83 -3.90
N PHE A 28 6.24 -2.89 -4.35
CA PHE A 28 7.18 -3.92 -3.92
C PHE A 28 7.57 -3.75 -2.45
N ALA A 29 7.71 -2.52 -1.94
CA ALA A 29 8.01 -2.28 -0.53
C ALA A 29 6.90 -2.80 0.39
N ASP A 30 5.64 -2.70 -0.03
CA ASP A 30 4.48 -3.19 0.73
C ASP A 30 4.41 -4.73 0.71
N ILE A 31 4.36 -5.33 -0.48
CA ILE A 31 4.15 -6.78 -0.65
C ILE A 31 5.42 -7.61 -0.40
N GLY A 32 6.60 -7.03 -0.66
CA GLY A 32 7.88 -7.73 -0.63
C GLY A 32 8.22 -8.30 0.74
N THR A 33 7.86 -7.58 1.81
CA THR A 33 8.09 -8.04 3.20
C THR A 33 7.46 -9.43 3.45
N SER A 34 6.23 -9.64 2.97
CA SER A 34 5.49 -10.90 3.08
C SER A 34 6.16 -12.06 2.35
N VAL A 35 6.74 -11.78 1.18
CA VAL A 35 7.41 -12.80 0.36
C VAL A 35 8.66 -13.34 1.05
N TYR A 36 9.35 -12.53 1.85
CA TYR A 36 10.60 -12.95 2.49
C TYR A 36 10.41 -13.81 3.74
N TYR A 37 9.42 -13.52 4.60
CA TYR A 37 9.23 -14.29 5.84
C TYR A 37 8.33 -15.53 5.64
N THR A 38 7.36 -15.48 4.73
CA THR A 38 6.33 -16.55 4.61
C THR A 38 6.92 -17.92 4.24
N PRO A 39 7.83 -18.05 3.26
CA PRO A 39 8.43 -19.34 2.93
C PRO A 39 9.24 -19.94 4.09
N GLY A 40 9.96 -19.09 4.85
CA GLY A 40 10.76 -19.52 5.99
C GLY A 40 9.91 -20.09 7.13
N ILE A 41 8.84 -19.39 7.48
CA ILE A 41 7.88 -19.86 8.50
C ILE A 41 7.19 -21.14 8.03
N LEU A 42 6.76 -21.19 6.77
CA LEU A 42 6.02 -22.31 6.23
C LEU A 42 6.89 -23.56 6.08
N TYR A 43 8.17 -23.43 5.73
CA TYR A 43 9.09 -24.56 5.67
C TYR A 43 9.28 -25.20 7.04
N HIS A 44 9.34 -24.40 8.11
CA HIS A 44 9.44 -24.91 9.48
C HIS A 44 8.20 -25.71 9.92
N GLN A 45 7.02 -25.43 9.35
CA GLN A 45 5.77 -26.11 9.70
C GLN A 45 5.42 -27.28 8.77
N ALA A 46 5.62 -27.12 7.46
CA ALA A 46 5.13 -28.04 6.43
C ALA A 46 6.26 -28.76 5.65
N GLY A 47 7.52 -28.40 5.89
CA GLY A 47 8.69 -28.96 5.21
C GLY A 47 8.60 -28.79 3.69
N VAL A 48 8.79 -29.88 2.95
CA VAL A 48 8.77 -29.90 1.47
C VAL A 48 7.43 -29.44 0.89
N HIS A 49 6.31 -29.62 1.59
CA HIS A 49 4.99 -29.20 1.11
C HIS A 49 4.85 -27.66 1.05
N ALA A 50 5.71 -26.91 1.74
CA ALA A 50 5.75 -25.45 1.66
C ALA A 50 5.94 -24.95 0.22
N ALA A 51 6.71 -25.67 -0.60
CA ALA A 51 6.93 -25.32 -2.00
C ALA A 51 5.62 -25.33 -2.81
N LEU A 52 4.73 -26.29 -2.55
CA LEU A 52 3.42 -26.36 -3.22
C LEU A 52 2.53 -25.16 -2.86
N PHE A 53 2.51 -24.76 -1.58
CA PHE A 53 1.76 -23.59 -1.13
C PHE A 53 2.30 -22.28 -1.72
N VAL A 54 3.62 -22.13 -1.81
CA VAL A 54 4.24 -20.96 -2.45
C VAL A 54 3.89 -20.92 -3.94
N CYS A 55 3.98 -22.05 -4.65
CA CYS A 55 3.57 -22.14 -6.05
C CYS A 55 2.08 -21.80 -6.24
N MET A 56 1.19 -22.30 -5.38
CA MET A 56 -0.23 -21.98 -5.44
C MET A 56 -0.49 -20.48 -5.22
N THR A 57 0.21 -19.89 -4.25
CA THR A 57 0.10 -18.44 -3.97
C THR A 57 0.57 -17.61 -5.16
N LEU A 58 1.65 -18.03 -5.83
CA LEU A 58 2.13 -17.38 -7.05
C LEU A 58 1.08 -17.39 -8.17
N VAL A 59 0.39 -18.52 -8.36
CA VAL A 59 -0.70 -18.63 -9.36
C VAL A 59 -1.83 -17.63 -9.04
N VAL A 60 -2.24 -17.56 -7.76
CA VAL A 60 -3.26 -16.59 -7.32
C VAL A 60 -2.80 -15.15 -7.57
N PHE A 61 -1.53 -14.85 -7.30
CA PHE A 61 -0.95 -13.52 -7.51
C PHE A 61 -0.93 -13.11 -9.00
N ILE A 62 -0.65 -14.05 -9.90
CA ILE A 62 -0.71 -13.82 -11.36
C ILE A 62 -2.15 -13.49 -11.78
N LEU A 63 -3.12 -14.28 -11.32
CA LEU A 63 -4.54 -14.03 -11.62
C LEU A 63 -5.00 -12.67 -11.09
N LEU A 64 -4.56 -12.32 -9.88
CA LEU A 64 -4.84 -11.02 -9.27
C LEU A 64 -4.26 -9.87 -10.11
N THR A 65 -3.01 -10.01 -10.56
CA THR A 65 -2.33 -9.03 -11.41
C THR A 65 -3.09 -8.79 -12.72
N ILE A 66 -3.54 -9.87 -13.38
CA ILE A 66 -4.34 -9.78 -14.61
C ILE A 66 -5.65 -9.03 -14.34
N LYS A 67 -6.32 -9.33 -13.23
CA LYS A 67 -7.58 -8.65 -12.85
C LYS A 67 -7.38 -7.17 -12.57
N TYR A 68 -6.30 -6.78 -11.88
CA TYR A 68 -5.98 -5.37 -11.66
C TYR A 68 -5.64 -4.65 -12.98
N ALA A 69 -4.95 -5.32 -13.91
CA ALA A 69 -4.68 -4.76 -15.24
C ALA A 69 -5.97 -4.52 -16.04
N GLU A 70 -6.89 -5.48 -16.06
CA GLU A 70 -8.21 -5.32 -16.69
C GLU A 70 -9.00 -4.14 -16.10
N VAL A 71 -9.01 -4.02 -14.76
CA VAL A 71 -9.69 -2.92 -14.07
C VAL A 71 -9.04 -1.58 -14.40
N ALA A 72 -7.71 -1.51 -14.43
CA ALA A 72 -6.98 -0.28 -14.76
C ALA A 72 -7.27 0.20 -16.19
N ILE A 73 -7.36 -0.72 -17.16
CA ILE A 73 -7.71 -0.39 -18.55
C ILE A 73 -9.17 0.08 -18.65
N ARG A 74 -10.09 -0.56 -17.91
CA ARG A 74 -11.52 -0.26 -17.97
C ARG A 74 -11.90 1.08 -17.29
N TYR A 75 -11.10 1.54 -16.33
CA TYR A 75 -11.34 2.77 -15.58
C TYR A 75 -10.10 3.71 -15.64
N PRO A 76 -9.81 4.33 -16.80
CA PRO A 76 -8.62 5.17 -16.99
C PRO A 76 -8.66 6.48 -16.20
N GLU A 77 -9.85 6.94 -15.82
CA GLU A 77 -10.08 8.16 -15.04
C GLU A 77 -9.50 8.09 -13.61
N GLY A 78 -9.14 6.90 -13.12
CA GLY A 78 -8.71 6.69 -11.74
C GLY A 78 -9.86 6.86 -10.74
N GLY A 79 -9.65 6.44 -9.49
CA GLY A 79 -10.62 6.63 -8.39
C GLY A 79 -10.72 5.48 -7.38
N GLY A 80 -9.88 4.46 -7.51
CA GLY A 80 -9.74 3.41 -6.50
C GLY A 80 -10.99 2.54 -6.34
N VAL A 81 -11.03 1.77 -5.25
CA VAL A 81 -12.07 0.76 -5.02
C VAL A 81 -13.48 1.36 -4.98
N VAL A 82 -13.63 2.59 -4.46
CA VAL A 82 -14.94 3.21 -4.23
C VAL A 82 -15.61 3.55 -5.56
N THR A 83 -14.88 4.18 -6.49
CA THR A 83 -15.46 4.56 -7.79
C THR A 83 -15.69 3.35 -8.67
N VAL A 84 -14.77 2.39 -8.67
CA VAL A 84 -14.87 1.16 -9.45
C VAL A 84 -16.06 0.32 -8.99
N ALA A 85 -16.20 0.08 -7.67
CA ALA A 85 -17.30 -0.73 -7.14
C ALA A 85 -18.67 -0.01 -7.23
N SER A 86 -18.69 1.32 -7.07
CA SER A 86 -19.92 2.10 -7.24
C SER A 86 -20.45 2.07 -8.68
N ARG A 87 -19.55 2.15 -9.66
CA ARG A 87 -19.89 2.11 -11.09
C ARG A 87 -20.19 0.70 -11.59
N ALA A 88 -19.51 -0.32 -11.05
CA ALA A 88 -19.66 -1.70 -11.51
C ALA A 88 -20.87 -2.42 -10.91
N ILE A 89 -21.19 -2.16 -9.62
CA ILE A 89 -22.21 -2.93 -8.89
C ILE A 89 -23.32 -2.00 -8.39
N HIS A 90 -23.02 -1.19 -7.37
CA HIS A 90 -23.95 -0.25 -6.75
C HIS A 90 -23.18 0.68 -5.80
N ALA A 91 -23.73 1.86 -5.50
CA ALA A 91 -23.19 2.80 -4.51
C ALA A 91 -22.87 2.17 -3.12
N ILE A 92 -23.67 1.20 -2.64
CA ILE A 92 -23.42 0.55 -1.35
C ILE A 92 -22.21 -0.37 -1.41
N ALA A 93 -21.99 -1.06 -2.52
CA ALA A 93 -20.78 -1.86 -2.72
C ALA A 93 -19.53 -0.96 -2.74
N GLY A 94 -19.63 0.24 -3.32
CA GLY A 94 -18.59 1.26 -3.22
C GLY A 94 -18.28 1.70 -1.80
N LEU A 95 -19.32 1.96 -0.99
CA LEU A 95 -19.16 2.32 0.42
C LEU A 95 -18.48 1.21 1.23
N VAL A 96 -18.94 -0.04 1.08
CA VAL A 96 -18.36 -1.20 1.77
C VAL A 96 -16.92 -1.42 1.32
N GLY A 97 -16.64 -1.32 0.02
CA GLY A 97 -15.28 -1.41 -0.51
C GLY A 97 -14.35 -0.33 0.05
N GLY A 98 -14.84 0.91 0.16
CA GLY A 98 -14.10 2.01 0.78
C GLY A 98 -13.81 1.77 2.26
N LEU A 99 -14.79 1.27 3.01
CA LEU A 99 -14.60 0.91 4.42
C LEU A 99 -13.55 -0.20 4.58
N PHE A 100 -13.60 -1.23 3.74
CA PHE A 100 -12.66 -2.34 3.81
C PHE A 100 -11.22 -1.88 3.52
N ILE A 101 -11.02 -1.03 2.50
CA ILE A 101 -9.71 -0.44 2.21
C ILE A 101 -9.22 0.46 3.34
N LEU A 102 -10.10 1.23 3.99
CA LEU A 102 -9.71 2.06 5.12
C LEU A 102 -9.22 1.21 6.31
N VAL A 103 -9.92 0.11 6.61
CA VAL A 103 -9.48 -0.84 7.64
C VAL A 103 -8.16 -1.50 7.26
N ASP A 104 -8.02 -1.92 5.99
CA ASP A 104 -6.79 -2.51 5.46
C ASP A 104 -5.58 -1.56 5.65
N TYR A 105 -5.73 -0.28 5.33
CA TYR A 105 -4.66 0.70 5.54
C TYR A 105 -4.22 0.82 7.01
N PHE A 106 -5.16 0.85 7.94
CA PHE A 106 -4.82 0.90 9.38
C PHE A 106 -4.18 -0.41 9.85
N LEU A 107 -4.69 -1.55 9.38
CA LEU A 107 -4.17 -2.86 9.75
C LEU A 107 -2.75 -3.07 9.20
N THR A 108 -2.52 -2.73 7.94
CA THR A 108 -1.22 -2.87 7.27
C THR A 108 -0.17 -1.96 7.90
N SER A 109 -0.51 -0.70 8.17
CA SER A 109 0.42 0.22 8.87
C SER A 109 0.74 -0.25 10.29
N ALA A 110 -0.24 -0.78 11.03
CA ALA A 110 -0.02 -1.33 12.36
C ALA A 110 0.84 -2.60 12.34
N LEU A 111 0.53 -3.56 11.47
CA LEU A 111 1.27 -4.82 11.35
C LEU A 111 2.70 -4.61 10.84
N SER A 112 2.90 -3.67 9.90
CA SER A 112 4.23 -3.34 9.39
C SER A 112 5.10 -2.73 10.49
N ALA A 113 4.59 -1.77 11.26
CA ALA A 113 5.32 -1.21 12.39
C ALA A 113 5.61 -2.24 13.49
N LEU A 114 4.62 -3.08 13.82
CA LEU A 114 4.76 -4.12 14.84
C LEU A 114 5.82 -5.15 14.44
N SER A 115 5.75 -5.67 13.21
CA SER A 115 6.74 -6.63 12.69
C SER A 115 8.13 -6.02 12.65
N GLY A 116 8.26 -4.74 12.24
CA GLY A 116 9.52 -4.01 12.28
C GLY A 116 10.15 -3.97 13.68
N VAL A 117 9.37 -3.65 14.72
CA VAL A 117 9.86 -3.62 16.11
C VAL A 117 10.17 -5.02 16.64
N ILE A 118 9.38 -6.04 16.26
CA ILE A 118 9.66 -7.44 16.62
C ILE A 118 11.01 -7.86 16.05
N TYR A 119 11.28 -7.61 14.76
CA TYR A 119 12.57 -7.92 14.17
C TYR A 119 13.72 -7.15 14.83
N LEU A 120 13.48 -5.90 15.22
CA LEU A 120 14.46 -5.09 15.93
C LEU A 120 14.75 -5.63 17.34
N SER A 121 13.76 -6.23 18.00
CA SER A 121 13.94 -6.89 19.30
C SER A 121 14.82 -8.15 19.24
N VAL A 122 14.92 -8.80 18.07
CA VAL A 122 15.86 -9.91 17.85
C VAL A 122 17.31 -9.42 17.89
N LEU A 123 17.56 -8.21 17.40
CA LEU A 123 18.89 -7.57 17.44
C LEU A 123 19.16 -6.93 18.82
N LEU A 124 18.14 -6.38 19.46
CA LEU A 124 18.20 -5.69 20.74
C LEU A 124 17.18 -6.30 21.73
N PRO A 125 17.56 -7.35 22.49
CA PRO A 125 16.63 -8.09 23.35
C PRO A 125 16.01 -7.26 24.47
N ALA A 126 16.59 -6.10 24.81
CA ALA A 126 16.02 -5.15 25.76
C ALA A 126 14.66 -4.58 25.30
N LEU A 127 14.33 -4.65 24.01
CA LEU A 127 13.07 -4.16 23.46
C LEU A 127 11.91 -5.16 23.57
N GLY A 128 12.19 -6.44 23.82
CA GLY A 128 11.19 -7.51 23.94
C GLY A 128 10.00 -7.18 24.85
N PRO A 129 10.21 -6.72 26.10
CA PRO A 129 9.10 -6.40 27.00
C PRO A 129 8.36 -5.09 26.65
N VAL A 130 8.93 -4.25 25.78
CA VAL A 130 8.39 -2.92 25.43
C VAL A 130 8.02 -2.79 23.95
N VAL A 131 7.84 -3.91 23.23
CA VAL A 131 7.51 -3.92 21.79
C VAL A 131 6.25 -3.11 21.48
N VAL A 132 5.17 -3.30 22.25
CA VAL A 132 3.88 -2.61 22.02
C VAL A 132 4.01 -1.09 22.17
N PRO A 133 4.49 -0.54 23.31
CA PRO A 133 4.61 0.91 23.45
C PRO A 133 5.59 1.54 22.45
N VAL A 134 6.68 0.85 22.10
CA VAL A 134 7.63 1.32 21.07
C VAL A 134 6.98 1.35 19.69
N THR A 135 6.17 0.34 19.35
CA THR A 135 5.41 0.32 18.09
C THR A 135 4.43 1.49 18.00
N VAL A 136 3.67 1.75 19.07
CA VAL A 136 2.72 2.86 19.12
C VAL A 136 3.43 4.21 18.97
N LEU A 137 4.57 4.38 19.63
CA LEU A 137 5.40 5.58 19.52
C LEU A 137 5.93 5.75 18.08
N ALA A 138 6.40 4.68 17.45
CA ALA A 138 6.90 4.72 16.08
C ALA A 138 5.80 5.10 15.07
N ILE A 139 4.61 4.50 15.16
CA ILE A 139 3.46 4.87 14.31
C ILE A 139 3.06 6.33 14.56
N SER A 140 3.02 6.77 15.82
CA SER A 140 2.67 8.15 16.17
C SER A 140 3.68 9.15 15.61
N ALA A 141 4.97 8.83 15.67
CA ALA A 141 6.04 9.64 15.10
C ALA A 141 5.96 9.69 13.57
N LEU A 142 5.70 8.56 12.90
CA LEU A 142 5.47 8.52 11.45
C LEU A 142 4.23 9.31 11.03
N GLY A 143 3.14 9.21 11.82
CA GLY A 143 1.94 10.02 11.63
C GLY A 143 2.25 11.52 11.77
N GLY A 144 3.00 11.91 12.79
CA GLY A 144 3.46 13.29 12.98
C GLY A 144 4.35 13.78 11.82
N LEU A 145 5.25 12.94 11.33
CA LEU A 145 6.09 13.24 10.16
C LEU A 145 5.26 13.45 8.89
N ASN A 146 4.23 12.62 8.69
CA ASN A 146 3.31 12.75 7.57
C ASN A 146 2.54 14.08 7.64
N LEU A 147 2.12 14.50 8.84
CA LEU A 147 1.46 15.81 9.06
C LEU A 147 2.40 17.01 8.84
N MET A 148 3.70 16.88 9.11
CA MET A 148 4.70 17.93 8.88
C MET A 148 5.03 18.15 7.40
N GLY A 149 4.53 17.30 6.50
CA GLY A 149 4.69 17.48 5.07
C GLY A 149 6.09 17.11 4.58
N VAL A 150 6.44 15.83 4.63
CA VAL A 150 7.56 15.31 3.84
C VAL A 150 7.16 15.35 2.37
N SER A 151 7.74 16.29 1.62
CA SER A 151 7.64 16.28 0.16
C SER A 151 8.28 14.99 -0.37
N PRO A 152 7.63 14.25 -1.29
CA PRO A 152 8.25 13.10 -1.94
C PRO A 152 9.56 13.53 -2.57
N ALA A 153 10.58 12.67 -2.46
CA ALA A 153 11.94 12.91 -2.94
C ALA A 153 11.97 13.65 -4.29
N PRO A 154 12.94 14.57 -4.50
CA PRO A 154 13.11 15.22 -5.79
C PRO A 154 13.28 14.16 -6.87
N GLY A 155 12.42 14.17 -7.90
CA GLY A 155 12.61 13.31 -9.07
C GLY A 155 13.90 13.69 -9.80
N PRO A 156 14.48 12.78 -10.59
CA PRO A 156 15.63 13.11 -11.43
C PRO A 156 15.29 14.31 -12.32
N ALA A 157 16.22 15.27 -12.36
CA ALA A 157 16.11 16.47 -13.18
C ALA A 157 15.98 16.12 -14.68
N PRO A 158 15.28 16.96 -15.47
CA PRO A 158 15.05 16.73 -16.90
C PRO A 158 16.33 16.65 -17.72
#